data_AF-A0A376SAU1-F1
#
_entry.id   AF-A0A376SAU1-F1
#
_cell.length_a   1.000
_cell.length_b   1.000
_cell.length_c   1.000
_cell.angle_alpha   90.00
_cell.angle_beta   90.00
_cell.angle_gamma   90.00
#
_symmetry.space_group_name_H-M   'P 1'
#
loop_
_entity.id
_entity.type
_entity.pdbx_description
1 polymer ?
#
loop_
_entity_poly.entity_id
_entity_poly.type
_entity_poly.pdbx_seq_one_letter_code
_entity_poly.pdbx_strand_id
1 'polypeptide(L)'
;MNNLALLGKELITRPYLTLGIISWVILLALAFTSTQAMQRKLGKHWQQLHNFVYLVAILAPIHYLWSVKIISPQPLIYAGLAVLLLALRYKKLRSLF
;
A
#
# COMPACT_ATOMS: atom_id res chain seq x y z
N MET A 1 -21.42 17.85 21.15
CA MET A 1 -21.46 17.60 19.70
C MET A 1 -20.12 17.90 19.03
N ASN A 2 -19.00 17.27 19.46
CA ASN A 2 -17.66 17.44 18.85
C ASN A 2 -16.94 16.10 18.57
N ASN A 3 -17.67 14.98 18.54
CA ASN A 3 -17.07 13.64 18.43
C ASN A 3 -16.34 13.45 17.09
N LEU A 4 -16.84 14.04 16.00
CA LEU A 4 -16.19 13.99 14.69
C LEU A 4 -14.86 14.76 14.64
N ALA A 5 -14.76 15.89 15.36
CA ALA A 5 -13.52 16.67 15.41
C ALA A 5 -12.43 15.96 16.24
N LEU A 6 -12.83 15.28 17.33
CA LEU A 6 -11.95 14.42 18.12
C LEU A 6 -11.46 13.22 17.32
N LEU A 7 -12.35 12.54 16.58
CA LEU A 7 -11.99 11.44 15.68
C LEU A 7 -11.01 11.89 14.60
N GLY A 8 -11.26 13.03 13.94
CA GLY A 8 -10.35 13.57 12.92
C GLY A 8 -8.97 13.92 13.49
N LYS A 9 -8.90 14.45 14.71
CA LYS A 9 -7.64 14.78 15.38
C LYS A 9 -6.85 13.51 15.74
N GLU A 10 -7.50 12.47 16.27
CA GLU A 10 -6.84 11.18 16.52
C GLU A 10 -6.36 10.52 15.21
N LEU A 11 -7.12 10.64 14.13
CA LEU A 11 -6.77 10.11 12.81
C LEU A 11 -5.47 10.71 12.27
N ILE A 12 -5.32 12.03 12.37
CA ILE A 12 -4.15 12.78 11.89
C ILE A 12 -2.95 12.56 12.83
N THR A 13 -3.18 12.31 14.11
CA THR A 13 -2.11 12.04 15.09
C THR A 13 -1.48 10.66 14.90
N ARG A 14 -2.11 9.75 14.14
CA ARG A 14 -1.67 8.36 13.92
C ARG A 14 -1.20 8.18 12.46
N PRO A 15 0.07 8.51 12.14
CA PRO A 15 0.58 8.46 10.76
C PRO A 15 0.52 7.06 10.13
N TYR A 16 0.44 5.98 10.92
CA TYR A 16 0.23 4.64 10.36
C TYR A 16 -1.14 4.48 9.71
N LEU A 17 -2.18 5.14 10.20
CA LEU A 17 -3.53 4.95 9.65
C LEU A 17 -3.65 5.58 8.26
N THR A 18 -2.99 6.72 8.04
CA THR A 18 -2.94 7.37 6.72
C THR A 18 -2.22 6.48 5.70
N LEU A 19 -1.13 5.80 6.08
CA LEU A 19 -0.46 4.81 5.23
C LEU A 19 -1.40 3.66 4.83
N GLY A 20 -2.21 3.19 5.78
CA GLY A 20 -3.22 2.16 5.54
C GLY A 20 -4.29 2.63 4.54
N ILE A 21 -4.84 3.83 4.72
CA ILE A 21 -5.84 4.43 3.83
C ILE A 21 -5.27 4.61 2.41
N ILE A 22 -4.06 5.15 2.28
CA ILE A 22 -3.39 5.32 0.99
C ILE A 22 -3.24 3.96 0.28
N SER A 23 -2.75 2.95 1.00
CA SER A 23 -2.60 1.60 0.46
C SER A 23 -3.95 1.02 0.01
N TRP A 24 -5.00 1.21 0.81
CA TRP A 24 -6.34 0.72 0.51
C TRP A 24 -6.93 1.40 -0.74
N VAL A 25 -6.83 2.72 -0.87
CA VAL A 25 -7.31 3.45 -2.06
C VAL A 25 -6.60 2.98 -3.33
N ILE A 26 -5.27 2.79 -3.26
CA ILE A 26 -4.50 2.27 -4.39
C ILE A 26 -5.00 0.87 -4.76
N LEU A 27 -5.07 -0.05 -3.78
CA LEU A 27 -5.53 -1.42 -4.02
C LEU A 27 -6.96 -1.47 -4.57
N LEU A 28 -7.84 -0.59 -4.11
CA LEU A 28 -9.21 -0.48 -4.61
C LEU A 28 -9.22 -0.07 -6.09
N ALA A 29 -8.43 0.93 -6.47
CA ALA A 29 -8.30 1.34 -7.88
C ALA A 29 -7.74 0.22 -8.77
N LEU A 30 -6.73 -0.51 -8.28
CA LEU A 30 -6.17 -1.68 -8.97
C LEU A 30 -7.22 -2.79 -9.11
N ALA A 31 -8.01 -3.05 -8.07
CA ALA A 31 -9.08 -4.05 -8.10
C ALA A 31 -10.14 -3.72 -9.16
N PHE A 32 -10.62 -2.48 -9.23
CA PHE A 32 -11.59 -2.06 -10.25
C PHE A 32 -11.03 -2.14 -11.68
N THR A 33 -9.73 -1.93 -11.84
CA THR A 33 -9.05 -1.98 -13.15
C THR A 33 -8.48 -3.36 -13.49
N SER A 34 -8.77 -4.39 -12.69
CA SER A 34 -8.29 -5.76 -12.91
C SER A 34 -9.08 -6.55 -13.98
N THR A 35 -10.24 -6.04 -14.42
CA THR A 35 -11.06 -6.72 -15.43
C THR A 35 -10.46 -6.64 -16.84
N GLN A 36 -10.65 -7.68 -17.66
CA GLN A 36 -10.10 -7.71 -19.03
C GLN A 36 -10.57 -6.53 -19.89
N ALA A 37 -11.83 -6.09 -19.72
CA ALA A 37 -12.37 -4.94 -20.42
C ALA A 37 -11.61 -3.65 -20.09
N MET A 38 -11.31 -3.42 -18.80
CA MET A 38 -10.56 -2.25 -18.36
C MET A 38 -9.08 -2.32 -18.78
N GLN A 39 -8.47 -3.50 -18.73
CA GLN A 39 -7.11 -3.73 -19.23
C GLN A 39 -6.97 -3.30 -20.71
N ARG A 40 -7.89 -3.77 -21.56
CA ARG A 40 -7.91 -3.43 -22.99
C ARG A 40 -8.19 -1.94 -23.23
N LYS A 41 -9.11 -1.35 -22.45
CA LYS A 41 -9.47 0.08 -22.56
C LYS A 41 -8.33 1.02 -22.18
N LEU A 42 -7.59 0.71 -21.11
CA LEU A 42 -6.52 1.57 -20.58
C LEU A 42 -5.18 1.39 -21.31
N GLY A 43 -4.94 0.22 -21.90
CA GLY A 43 -3.72 -0.08 -22.66
C GLY A 43 -2.46 0.17 -21.84
N LYS A 44 -1.53 1.01 -22.34
CA LYS A 44 -0.27 1.32 -21.64
C LYS A 44 -0.44 1.96 -20.25
N HIS A 45 -1.52 2.72 -20.04
CA HIS A 45 -1.80 3.37 -18.76
C HIS A 45 -2.21 2.37 -17.68
N TRP A 46 -2.73 1.20 -18.08
CA TRP A 46 -3.06 0.12 -17.15
C TRP A 46 -1.82 -0.34 -16.40
N GLN A 47 -0.72 -0.56 -17.11
CA GLN A 47 0.54 -0.98 -16.50
C GLN A 47 1.10 0.11 -15.58
N GLN A 48 1.02 1.38 -15.98
CA GLN A 48 1.43 2.51 -15.14
C GLN A 48 0.66 2.53 -13.80
N LEU A 49 -0.66 2.36 -13.85
CA LEU A 49 -1.50 2.26 -12.66
C LEU A 49 -1.15 1.03 -11.82
N HIS A 50 -0.96 -0.14 -12.45
CA HIS A 50 -0.65 -1.36 -11.71
C HIS A 50 0.76 -1.38 -11.10
N ASN A 51 1.68 -0.57 -11.59
CA ASN A 51 3.00 -0.41 -10.96
C ASN A 51 2.91 0.20 -9.55
N PHE A 52 1.81 0.86 -9.18
CA PHE A 52 1.59 1.33 -7.81
C PHE A 52 1.49 0.19 -6.79
N VAL A 53 1.37 -1.07 -7.22
CA VAL A 53 1.50 -2.24 -6.32
C VAL A 53 2.85 -2.28 -5.61
N TYR A 54 3.93 -1.81 -6.26
CA TYR A 54 5.26 -1.74 -5.64
C TYR A 54 5.30 -0.71 -4.51
N LEU A 55 4.57 0.40 -4.65
CA LEU A 55 4.41 1.38 -3.59
C LEU A 55 3.64 0.76 -2.41
N VAL A 56 2.53 0.05 -2.68
CA VAL A 56 1.75 -0.65 -1.64
C VAL A 56 2.59 -1.71 -0.92
N ALA A 57 3.43 -2.46 -1.64
CA ALA A 57 4.31 -3.47 -1.06
C ALA A 57 5.32 -2.89 -0.04
N ILE A 58 5.60 -1.58 -0.12
CA ILE A 58 6.43 -0.86 0.85
C ILE A 58 5.56 -0.28 1.97
N LEU A 59 4.45 0.38 1.62
CA LEU A 59 3.59 1.06 2.59
C LEU A 59 2.87 0.10 3.55
N ALA A 60 2.43 -1.07 3.08
CA ALA A 60 1.65 -2.00 3.89
C ALA A 60 2.45 -2.62 5.06
N PRO A 61 3.70 -3.09 4.88
CA PRO A 61 4.53 -3.52 6.00
C PRO A 61 4.83 -2.39 7.00
N ILE A 62 5.09 -1.17 6.52
CA ILE A 62 5.33 0.00 7.39
C ILE A 62 4.08 0.32 8.21
N HIS A 63 2.90 0.35 7.57
CA HIS A 63 1.62 0.50 8.23
C HIS A 63 1.44 -0.52 9.35
N TYR A 64 1.73 -1.80 9.07
CA TYR A 64 1.54 -2.86 10.06
C TYR A 64 2.54 -2.76 11.22
N LEU A 65 3.82 -2.50 10.94
CA LEU A 65 4.86 -2.32 11.94
C LEU A 65 4.55 -1.18 12.92
N TRP A 66 4.04 -0.06 12.42
CA TRP A 66 3.65 1.07 13.27
C TRP A 66 2.29 0.87 13.96
N SER A 67 1.42 0.02 13.42
CA SER A 67 0.11 -0.27 14.01
C SER A 67 0.22 -1.17 15.25
N VAL A 68 1.22 -2.06 15.30
CA VAL A 68 1.39 -2.96 16.45
C VAL A 68 2.00 -2.21 17.64
N LYS A 69 1.37 -2.33 18.81
CA LYS A 69 1.88 -1.74 20.06
C LYS A 69 2.86 -2.66 20.81
N ILE A 70 2.85 -3.94 20.44
CA ILE A 70 3.72 -4.98 21.00
C ILE A 70 4.51 -5.56 19.83
N ILE A 71 5.83 -5.68 20.02
CA ILE A 71 6.72 -6.25 19.02
C ILE A 71 6.45 -7.76 18.95
N SER A 72 5.64 -8.17 17.98
CA SER A 72 5.44 -9.56 17.58
C SER A 72 6.39 -9.90 16.42
N PRO A 73 6.86 -11.15 16.29
CA PRO A 73 7.64 -11.58 15.12
C PRO A 73 6.86 -11.48 13.79
N GLN A 74 5.52 -11.50 13.81
CA GLN A 74 4.71 -11.55 12.58
C GLN A 74 4.91 -10.33 11.65
N PRO A 75 4.81 -9.07 12.13
CA PRO A 75 5.13 -7.89 11.31
C PRO A 75 6.53 -7.92 10.67
N LEU A 76 7.53 -8.41 11.42
CA LEU A 76 8.91 -8.49 10.93
C LEU A 76 9.06 -9.53 9.82
N ILE A 77 8.40 -10.69 9.97
CA ILE A 77 8.38 -11.73 8.93
C ILE A 77 7.74 -11.17 7.66
N TYR A 78 6.59 -10.50 7.75
CA TYR A 78 5.92 -9.94 6.57
C TYR A 78 6.73 -8.81 5.92
N ALA A 79 7.39 -7.96 6.71
CA ALA A 79 8.30 -6.95 6.19
C ALA A 79 9.51 -7.59 5.47
N GLY A 80 10.11 -8.63 6.05
CA GLY A 80 11.21 -9.38 5.44
C GLY A 80 10.80 -10.02 4.12
N LEU A 81 9.63 -10.66 4.07
CA LEU A 81 9.08 -11.23 2.83
C LEU A 81 8.81 -10.15 1.78
N ALA A 82 8.27 -8.99 2.16
CA ALA A 82 8.05 -7.89 1.23
C ALA A 82 9.36 -7.37 0.64
N VAL A 83 10.40 -7.18 1.47
CA VAL A 83 11.74 -6.78 1.02
C VAL A 83 12.32 -7.82 0.08
N LEU A 84 12.21 -9.11 0.40
CA LEU A 84 12.67 -10.21 -0.46
C LEU A 84 11.99 -10.17 -1.83
N LEU A 85 10.66 -10.05 -1.87
CA LEU A 85 9.89 -9.99 -3.13
C LEU A 85 10.26 -8.75 -3.96
N LEU A 86 10.46 -7.60 -3.33
CA LEU A 86 10.91 -6.38 -4.00
C LEU A 86 12.34 -6.52 -4.54
N ALA A 87 13.25 -7.15 -3.79
CA ALA A 87 14.61 -7.42 -4.22
C ALA A 87 14.64 -8.36 -5.44
N LEU A 88 13.80 -9.40 -5.45
CA LEU A 88 13.65 -10.29 -6.62
C LEU A 88 13.13 -9.54 -7.86
N ARG A 89 12.36 -8.47 -7.66
CA ARG A 89 11.82 -7.61 -8.72
C ARG A 89 12.67 -6.34 -8.96
N TYR A 90 13.89 -6.28 -8.42
CA TYR A 90 14.72 -5.07 -8.42
C TYR A 90 14.91 -4.44 -9.81
N LYS A 91 15.12 -5.25 -10.88
CA LYS A 91 15.24 -4.73 -12.25
C LYS A 91 13.98 -3.97 -12.71
N LYS A 92 12.80 -4.50 -12.39
CA LYS A 92 11.53 -3.86 -12.72
C LYS A 92 11.32 -2.61 -11.87
N LEU A 93 11.64 -2.68 -10.58
CA LEU A 93 11.59 -1.53 -9.67
C LEU A 93 12.49 -0.39 -10.18
N ARG A 94 13.73 -0.70 -10.57
CA ARG A 94 14.68 0.25 -11.14
C ARG A 94 14.23 0.82 -12.50
N SER A 95 13.43 0.10 -13.28
CA SER A 95 12.90 0.65 -14.53
C SER A 95 11.74 1.64 -14.33
N LEU A 96 11.21 1.74 -13.12
CA LEU A 96 10.09 2.62 -12.77
C LEU A 96 10.53 3.97 -12.17
N PHE A 97 11.77 4.07 -11.69
CA PHE A 97 12.39 5.25 -11.11
C PHE A 97 13.61 5.66 -11.94
#